data_AF-A0ABD1LUZ8-F1
#
_entry.id   AF-A0ABD1LUZ8-F1
#
_cell.length_a   1.000
_cell.length_b   1.000
_cell.length_c   1.000
_cell.angle_alpha   90.00
_cell.angle_beta   90.00
_cell.angle_gamma   90.00
#
_symmetry.space_group_name_H-M   'P 1'
#
loop_
_entity.id
_entity.type
_entity.pdbx_description
1 polymer ?
#
loop_
_entity_poly.entity_id
_entity_poly.type
_entity_poly.pdbx_seq_one_letter_code
_entity_poly.pdbx_strand_id
1 'polypeptide(L)'
;MGVVTPLGHDLDVFYNSLLEGVSGISEIDSFDCAEFPTRIAGEIKSFSSDDWVSPKLAKRMDKFMKYLLTAGKKALVDGGVTQDVLNGLNKVKCGILIGSAMGGMSVVNDGYEDLQVSYKKINPFSIPFALTNMGSAILAMDLGWMGPNYSISTACATSNFCILNAANHILQGEANLMLCGGSDGVIAPIGLGGFVACRALSQRNSDPTKASRPWDTNRDGFVLGEGAGVLLLEELEHAKNRGANIYAEFLGGSFTCDAYHVTEPHPDGAGIIQCIEKALAHSGVSREDVNYINAHAASTPAGDLKEYQALIHCFGQNPHLRINSTKCMTGHLLGATGGVEAVATIQTPKCYDSLPSSPCTQAIRTGIVHPNINLENLDEGVI
;
A
#
# COMPACT_ATOMS: atom_id res chain seq x y z
N MET A 1 -11.14 -0.70 -7.47
CA MET A 1 -10.14 -0.51 -6.40
C MET A 1 -10.68 -1.03 -5.08
N GLY A 2 -9.83 -1.44 -4.15
CA GLY A 2 -10.25 -1.89 -2.82
C GLY A 2 -9.18 -1.60 -1.77
N VAL A 3 -9.61 -1.28 -0.55
CA VAL A 3 -8.75 -0.88 0.56
C VAL A 3 -9.21 -1.48 1.88
N VAL A 4 -8.26 -1.68 2.79
CA VAL A 4 -8.45 -2.01 4.20
C VAL A 4 -7.38 -1.23 4.94
N THR A 5 -7.75 -0.21 5.71
CA THR A 5 -6.79 0.74 6.31
C THR A 5 -7.23 1.16 7.72
N PRO A 6 -6.34 1.79 8.50
CA PRO A 6 -6.72 2.40 9.79
C PRO A 6 -7.75 3.52 9.66
N LEU A 7 -7.90 4.09 8.46
CA LEU A 7 -8.85 5.18 8.15
C LEU A 7 -10.16 4.68 7.54
N GLY A 8 -10.35 3.36 7.47
CA GLY A 8 -11.55 2.74 6.91
C GLY A 8 -11.28 1.72 5.82
N HIS A 9 -12.32 0.96 5.51
CA HIS A 9 -12.29 -0.19 4.61
C HIS A 9 -13.08 0.03 3.33
N ASP A 10 -13.73 1.18 3.20
CA ASP A 10 -14.49 1.59 2.02
C ASP A 10 -13.80 2.79 1.37
N LEU A 11 -13.78 2.82 0.04
CA LEU A 11 -13.00 3.81 -0.73
C LEU A 11 -13.38 5.26 -0.38
N ASP A 12 -14.68 5.54 -0.29
CA ASP A 12 -15.17 6.90 -0.01
C ASP A 12 -14.84 7.32 1.44
N VAL A 13 -14.95 6.41 2.41
CA VAL A 13 -14.60 6.67 3.82
C VAL A 13 -13.10 6.91 3.97
N PHE A 14 -12.29 6.06 3.34
CA PHE A 14 -10.84 6.19 3.33
C PHE A 14 -10.41 7.53 2.74
N TYR A 15 -10.92 7.87 1.56
CA TYR A 15 -10.50 9.10 0.88
C TYR A 15 -11.00 10.37 1.55
N ASN A 16 -12.23 10.39 2.06
CA ASN A 16 -12.74 11.54 2.80
C ASN A 16 -11.93 11.76 4.08
N SER A 17 -11.56 10.68 4.80
CA SER A 17 -10.66 10.76 5.96
C SER A 17 -9.31 11.37 5.59
N LEU A 18 -8.75 11.02 4.42
CA LEU A 18 -7.52 11.65 3.93
C LEU A 18 -7.71 13.14 3.68
N LEU A 19 -8.78 13.53 2.98
CA LEU A 19 -9.07 14.95 2.68
C LEU A 19 -9.27 15.78 3.96
N GLU A 20 -9.87 15.21 4.98
CA GLU A 20 -10.10 15.84 6.29
C GLU A 20 -8.83 15.88 7.16
N GLY A 21 -7.76 15.20 6.77
CA GLY A 21 -6.53 15.14 7.55
C GLY A 21 -6.66 14.29 8.82
N VAL A 22 -7.51 13.26 8.80
CA VAL A 22 -7.72 12.38 9.95
C VAL A 22 -6.50 11.48 10.14
N SER A 23 -5.93 11.48 11.36
CA SER A 23 -4.87 10.53 11.72
C SER A 23 -5.46 9.19 12.13
N GLY A 24 -5.01 8.11 11.49
CA GLY A 24 -5.27 6.73 11.88
C GLY A 24 -4.28 6.17 12.89
N ILE A 25 -3.34 7.00 13.36
CA ILE A 25 -2.32 6.62 14.34
C ILE A 25 -2.85 6.83 15.76
N SER A 26 -2.80 5.78 16.57
CA SER A 26 -3.21 5.76 17.97
C SER A 26 -2.29 4.87 18.80
N GLU A 27 -2.56 4.76 20.11
CA GLU A 27 -1.95 3.71 20.94
C GLU A 27 -2.32 2.31 20.44
N ILE A 28 -1.43 1.34 20.62
CA ILE A 28 -1.67 -0.08 20.32
C ILE A 28 -2.50 -0.69 21.45
N ASP A 29 -3.59 -1.39 21.10
CA ASP A 29 -4.45 -2.08 22.09
C ASP A 29 -4.66 -3.58 21.80
N SER A 30 -4.12 -4.12 20.69
CA SER A 30 -4.20 -5.56 20.39
C SER A 30 -3.32 -6.45 21.27
N PHE A 31 -2.31 -5.89 21.94
CA PHE A 31 -1.45 -6.61 22.89
C PHE A 31 -0.81 -5.66 23.89
N ASP A 32 -0.31 -6.20 25.00
CA ASP A 32 0.44 -5.42 25.99
C ASP A 32 1.81 -5.03 25.44
N CYS A 33 1.99 -3.73 25.21
CA CYS A 33 3.25 -3.14 24.77
C CYS A 33 3.82 -2.13 25.78
N ALA A 34 3.42 -2.16 27.05
CA ALA A 34 3.82 -1.16 28.05
C ALA A 34 5.35 -1.00 28.19
N GLU A 35 6.10 -2.09 28.04
CA GLU A 35 7.58 -2.08 28.13
C GLU A 35 8.28 -1.72 26.82
N PHE A 36 7.54 -1.56 25.72
CA PHE A 36 8.12 -1.20 24.43
C PHE A 36 8.40 0.31 24.35
N PRO A 37 9.54 0.73 23.75
CA PRO A 37 9.83 2.14 23.50
C PRO A 37 8.79 2.83 22.59
N THR A 38 8.24 2.09 21.64
CA THR A 38 7.12 2.52 20.78
C THR A 38 5.86 1.75 21.16
N ARG A 39 4.76 2.46 21.36
CA ARG A 39 3.45 1.94 21.78
C ARG A 39 2.30 2.47 20.92
N ILE A 40 2.65 2.97 19.74
CA ILE A 40 1.73 3.62 18.81
C ILE A 40 1.83 2.96 17.43
N ALA A 41 0.72 2.92 16.71
CA ALA A 41 0.66 2.38 15.36
C ALA A 41 -0.56 2.92 14.59
N GLY A 42 -0.50 2.84 13.27
CA GLY A 42 -1.68 2.84 12.40
C GLY A 42 -2.37 1.48 12.46
N GLU A 43 -3.01 1.19 13.58
CA GLU A 43 -3.68 -0.09 13.86
C GLU A 43 -5.11 -0.11 13.32
N ILE A 44 -5.52 -1.23 12.72
CA ILE A 44 -6.92 -1.43 12.34
C ILE A 44 -7.70 -1.90 13.56
N LYS A 45 -8.34 -0.94 14.25
CA LYS A 45 -9.09 -1.16 15.51
C LYS A 45 -10.34 -2.02 15.38
N SER A 46 -11.03 -1.90 14.25
CA SER A 46 -12.23 -2.67 13.96
C SER A 46 -12.20 -3.14 12.52
N PHE A 47 -12.33 -4.46 12.34
CA PHE A 47 -12.34 -5.10 11.03
C PHE A 47 -13.24 -6.32 11.06
N SER A 48 -14.14 -6.41 10.08
CA SER A 48 -14.87 -7.62 9.77
C SER A 48 -14.50 -8.10 8.37
N SER A 49 -14.21 -9.39 8.27
CA SER A 49 -14.07 -10.10 7.00
C SER A 49 -15.36 -10.79 6.56
N ASP A 50 -16.48 -10.51 7.24
CA ASP A 50 -17.79 -11.08 6.91
C ASP A 50 -18.14 -10.72 5.46
N ASP A 51 -18.86 -11.62 4.80
CA ASP A 51 -19.21 -11.57 3.37
C ASP A 51 -18.03 -11.66 2.38
N TRP A 52 -16.80 -11.41 2.83
CA TRP A 52 -15.60 -11.43 1.99
C TRP A 52 -14.75 -12.69 2.15
N VAL A 53 -14.65 -13.24 3.36
CA VAL A 53 -13.82 -14.41 3.66
C VAL A 53 -14.65 -15.47 4.35
N SER A 54 -14.49 -16.74 3.93
CA SER A 54 -15.24 -17.82 4.57
C SER A 54 -14.93 -17.90 6.08
N PRO A 55 -15.92 -18.08 6.96
CA PRO A 55 -15.70 -18.08 8.41
C PRO A 55 -14.70 -19.16 8.88
N LYS A 56 -14.62 -20.29 8.15
CA LYS A 56 -13.68 -21.37 8.43
C LYS A 56 -12.23 -20.95 8.20
N LEU A 57 -11.98 -20.17 7.15
CA LEU A 57 -10.67 -19.63 6.81
C LEU A 57 -10.31 -18.44 7.70
N ALA A 58 -11.25 -17.50 7.90
CA ALA A 58 -11.04 -16.28 8.68
C ALA A 58 -10.58 -16.54 10.14
N LYS A 59 -10.95 -17.67 10.73
CA LYS A 59 -10.54 -18.04 12.10
C LYS A 59 -9.07 -18.45 12.24
N ARG A 60 -8.40 -18.79 11.14
CA ARG A 60 -7.05 -19.40 11.17
C ARG A 60 -6.00 -18.60 10.41
N MET A 61 -6.43 -17.76 9.47
CA MET A 61 -5.54 -16.95 8.66
C MET A 61 -4.96 -15.77 9.44
N ASP A 62 -3.76 -15.36 9.05
CA ASP A 62 -3.15 -14.12 9.51
C ASP A 62 -3.96 -12.89 9.02
N LYS A 63 -3.85 -11.78 9.75
CA LYS A 63 -4.45 -10.49 9.41
C LYS A 63 -4.12 -10.07 7.97
N PHE A 64 -2.86 -10.20 7.52
CA PHE A 64 -2.48 -9.75 6.17
C PHE A 64 -3.30 -10.47 5.09
N MET A 65 -3.62 -11.76 5.29
CA MET A 65 -4.40 -12.51 4.32
C MET A 65 -5.86 -12.04 4.33
N LYS A 66 -6.44 -11.79 5.51
CA LYS A 66 -7.82 -11.29 5.62
C LYS A 66 -7.97 -9.96 4.91
N TYR A 67 -7.05 -9.03 5.15
CA TYR A 67 -7.03 -7.73 4.49
C TYR A 67 -6.89 -7.87 2.97
N LEU A 68 -6.00 -8.73 2.51
CA LEU A 68 -5.77 -9.02 1.09
C LEU A 68 -7.03 -9.55 0.40
N LEU A 69 -7.67 -10.58 0.96
CA LEU A 69 -8.87 -11.18 0.37
C LEU A 69 -10.03 -10.18 0.34
N THR A 70 -10.22 -9.43 1.43
CA THR A 70 -11.27 -8.41 1.50
C THR A 70 -11.02 -7.29 0.49
N ALA A 71 -9.82 -6.68 0.46
CA ALA A 71 -9.49 -5.62 -0.48
C ALA A 71 -9.55 -6.10 -1.94
N GLY A 72 -9.07 -7.31 -2.23
CA GLY A 72 -9.12 -7.89 -3.57
C GLY A 72 -10.54 -8.12 -4.09
N LYS A 73 -11.44 -8.66 -3.24
CA LYS A 73 -12.85 -8.84 -3.61
C LYS A 73 -13.59 -7.51 -3.71
N LYS A 74 -13.31 -6.54 -2.84
CA LYS A 74 -13.81 -5.16 -2.97
C LYS A 74 -13.35 -4.52 -4.29
N ALA A 75 -12.12 -4.76 -4.72
CA ALA A 75 -11.61 -4.26 -5.99
C ALA A 75 -12.35 -4.83 -7.21
N LEU A 76 -12.77 -6.10 -7.18
CA LEU A 76 -13.61 -6.69 -8.22
C LEU A 76 -15.01 -6.09 -8.25
N VAL A 77 -15.63 -5.92 -7.08
CA VAL A 77 -16.96 -5.29 -6.97
C VAL A 77 -16.93 -3.88 -7.52
N ASP A 78 -15.95 -3.07 -7.11
CA ASP A 78 -15.77 -1.71 -7.62
C ASP A 78 -15.44 -1.67 -9.13
N GLY A 79 -14.73 -2.68 -9.64
CA GLY A 79 -14.48 -2.86 -11.06
C GLY A 79 -15.70 -3.28 -11.88
N GLY A 80 -16.87 -3.48 -11.26
CA GLY A 80 -18.09 -3.95 -11.92
C GLY A 80 -18.01 -5.40 -12.41
N VAL A 81 -17.14 -6.22 -11.81
CA VAL A 81 -16.99 -7.64 -12.17
C VAL A 81 -18.06 -8.45 -11.44
N THR A 82 -19.28 -8.45 -11.98
CA THR A 82 -20.42 -9.22 -11.46
C THR A 82 -20.22 -10.72 -11.65
N GLN A 83 -21.10 -11.55 -11.07
CA GLN A 83 -21.04 -13.00 -11.28
C GLN A 83 -21.16 -13.39 -12.75
N ASP A 84 -21.99 -12.69 -13.53
CA ASP A 84 -22.15 -12.95 -14.97
C ASP A 84 -20.86 -12.63 -15.73
N VAL A 85 -20.22 -11.50 -15.40
CA VAL A 85 -18.90 -11.15 -15.95
C VAL A 85 -17.89 -12.23 -15.56
N LEU A 86 -17.79 -12.59 -14.28
CA LEU A 86 -16.89 -13.63 -13.79
C LEU A 86 -17.06 -14.95 -14.53
N ASN A 87 -18.28 -15.35 -14.86
CA ASN A 87 -18.57 -16.59 -15.58
C ASN A 87 -18.12 -16.52 -17.05
N GLY A 88 -18.18 -15.34 -17.67
CA GLY A 88 -17.75 -15.11 -19.06
C GLY A 88 -16.24 -14.87 -19.23
N LEU A 89 -15.50 -14.60 -18.15
CA LEU A 89 -14.05 -14.36 -18.23
C LEU A 89 -13.27 -15.61 -18.63
N ASN A 90 -12.28 -15.43 -19.50
CA ASN A 90 -11.25 -16.45 -19.69
C ASN A 90 -10.36 -16.51 -18.44
N LYS A 91 -10.58 -17.52 -17.59
CA LYS A 91 -9.89 -17.69 -16.31
C LYS A 91 -8.37 -17.83 -16.43
N VAL A 92 -7.86 -18.34 -17.55
CA VAL A 92 -6.41 -18.44 -17.83
C VAL A 92 -5.78 -17.07 -18.08
N LYS A 93 -6.60 -16.07 -18.45
CA LYS A 93 -6.20 -14.67 -18.64
C LYS A 93 -6.49 -13.79 -17.42
N CYS A 94 -6.79 -14.38 -16.26
CA CYS A 94 -7.04 -13.62 -15.03
C CYS A 94 -6.01 -14.01 -13.98
N GLY A 95 -5.21 -13.07 -13.49
CA GLY A 95 -4.11 -13.33 -12.55
C GLY A 95 -4.16 -12.46 -11.30
N ILE A 96 -3.33 -12.78 -10.31
CA ILE A 96 -3.29 -12.12 -9.00
C ILE A 96 -1.84 -11.94 -8.56
N LEU A 97 -1.42 -10.70 -8.37
CA LEU A 97 -0.15 -10.31 -7.77
C LEU A 97 -0.39 -9.32 -6.64
N ILE A 98 -0.87 -9.82 -5.50
CA ILE A 98 -0.96 -9.03 -4.27
C ILE A 98 0.11 -9.54 -3.31
N GLY A 99 1.13 -8.71 -3.08
CA GLY A 99 2.31 -9.08 -2.28
C GLY A 99 2.17 -8.76 -0.80
N SER A 100 3.12 -9.26 -0.01
CA SER A 100 3.28 -8.92 1.41
C SER A 100 4.77 -8.87 1.71
N ALA A 101 5.20 -7.85 2.46
CA ALA A 101 6.60 -7.74 2.84
C ALA A 101 6.97 -8.85 3.82
N MET A 102 6.13 -9.09 4.83
CA MET A 102 6.48 -9.89 5.99
C MET A 102 5.67 -11.19 6.14
N GLY A 103 4.62 -11.37 5.34
CA GLY A 103 3.75 -12.54 5.38
C GLY A 103 3.00 -12.68 6.71
N GLY A 104 2.70 -13.93 7.08
CA GLY A 104 1.91 -14.25 8.27
C GLY A 104 2.75 -14.29 9.53
N MET A 105 3.31 -13.14 9.92
CA MET A 105 4.23 -13.07 11.05
C MET A 105 3.61 -13.48 12.38
N SER A 106 2.33 -13.16 12.60
CA SER A 106 1.62 -13.55 13.83
C SER A 106 1.48 -15.07 13.89
N VAL A 107 1.15 -15.70 12.76
CA VAL A 107 1.07 -17.17 12.66
C VAL A 107 2.41 -17.84 12.94
N VAL A 108 3.53 -17.24 12.52
CA VAL A 108 4.88 -17.75 12.86
C VAL A 108 5.14 -17.62 14.36
N ASN A 109 4.78 -16.50 14.97
CA ASN A 109 4.93 -16.30 16.41
C ASN A 109 4.12 -17.32 17.22
N ASP A 110 2.84 -17.49 16.90
CA ASP A 110 1.96 -18.47 17.53
C ASP A 110 2.51 -19.90 17.37
N GLY A 111 3.00 -20.23 16.16
CA GLY A 111 3.63 -21.52 15.90
C GLY A 111 4.90 -21.76 16.71
N TYR A 112 5.68 -20.70 17.00
CA TYR A 112 6.84 -20.79 17.87
C TYR A 112 6.45 -21.00 19.34
N GLU A 113 5.41 -20.31 19.82
CA GLU A 113 4.86 -20.51 21.18
C GLU A 113 4.32 -21.93 21.36
N ASP A 114 3.58 -22.44 20.37
CA ASP A 114 3.10 -23.83 20.35
C ASP A 114 4.27 -24.83 20.40
N LEU A 115 5.38 -24.54 19.69
CA LEU A 115 6.57 -25.37 19.67
C LEU A 115 7.23 -25.47 21.05
N GLN A 116 7.21 -24.40 21.86
CA GLN A 116 7.72 -24.43 23.24
C GLN A 116 6.97 -25.44 24.11
N VAL A 117 5.69 -25.69 23.81
CA VAL A 117 4.90 -26.72 24.48
C VAL A 117 5.15 -28.09 23.86
N SER A 118 4.96 -28.22 22.54
CA SER A 118 5.25 -29.44 21.77
C SER A 118 5.02 -29.20 20.27
N TYR A 119 5.86 -29.81 19.41
CA TYR A 119 5.63 -29.80 17.95
C TYR A 119 4.23 -30.31 17.53
N LYS A 120 3.57 -31.12 18.37
CA LYS A 120 2.20 -31.63 18.11
C LYS A 120 1.11 -30.58 18.29
N LYS A 121 1.41 -29.45 18.94
CA LYS A 121 0.47 -28.34 19.15
C LYS A 121 0.40 -27.40 17.95
N ILE A 122 1.48 -27.33 17.16
CA ILE A 122 1.58 -26.45 16.00
C ILE A 122 0.40 -26.68 15.07
N ASN A 123 -0.30 -25.60 14.75
CA ASN A 123 -1.39 -25.61 13.79
C ASN A 123 -0.88 -26.12 12.42
N PRO A 124 -1.52 -27.11 11.78
CA PRO A 124 -1.09 -27.65 10.48
C PRO A 124 -1.11 -26.61 9.34
N PHE A 125 -1.79 -25.48 9.54
CA PHE A 125 -1.79 -24.35 8.60
C PHE A 125 -0.74 -23.28 8.92
N SER A 126 0.12 -23.48 9.93
CA SER A 126 1.12 -22.48 10.34
C SER A 126 2.06 -22.11 9.20
N ILE A 127 2.60 -23.11 8.48
CA ILE A 127 3.46 -22.85 7.33
C ILE A 127 2.66 -22.23 6.17
N PRO A 128 1.57 -22.84 5.66
CA PRO A 128 0.79 -22.23 4.59
C PRO A 128 0.41 -20.78 4.84
N PHE A 129 -0.06 -20.43 6.04
CA PHE A 129 -0.53 -19.09 6.36
C PHE A 129 0.58 -18.11 6.74
N ALA A 130 1.80 -18.58 6.97
CA ALA A 130 2.98 -17.73 7.09
C ALA A 130 3.51 -17.24 5.73
N LEU A 131 3.33 -18.01 4.65
CA LEU A 131 3.91 -17.71 3.35
C LEU A 131 3.27 -16.47 2.70
N THR A 132 4.11 -15.59 2.14
CA THR A 132 3.69 -14.34 1.48
C THR A 132 2.80 -14.55 0.24
N ASN A 133 2.92 -15.69 -0.44
CA ASN A 133 2.10 -16.01 -1.63
C ASN A 133 0.69 -16.51 -1.30
N MET A 134 0.44 -16.97 -0.08
CA MET A 134 -0.75 -17.77 0.20
C MET A 134 -2.06 -16.97 0.12
N GLY A 135 -2.04 -15.68 0.48
CA GLY A 135 -3.21 -14.81 0.31
C GLY A 135 -3.68 -14.75 -1.15
N SER A 136 -2.75 -14.50 -2.07
CA SER A 136 -3.02 -14.47 -3.52
C SER A 136 -3.43 -15.85 -4.06
N ALA A 137 -2.83 -16.94 -3.57
CA ALA A 137 -3.21 -18.29 -3.97
C ALA A 137 -4.65 -18.65 -3.54
N ILE A 138 -5.03 -18.34 -2.30
CA ILE A 138 -6.40 -18.57 -1.81
C ILE A 138 -7.40 -17.72 -2.58
N LEU A 139 -7.09 -16.45 -2.85
CA LEU A 139 -7.98 -15.60 -3.64
C LEU A 139 -8.16 -16.14 -5.06
N ALA A 140 -7.11 -16.67 -5.68
CA ALA A 140 -7.22 -17.30 -7.01
C ALA A 140 -8.07 -18.58 -6.97
N MET A 141 -7.94 -19.41 -5.93
CA MET A 141 -8.81 -20.57 -5.72
C MET A 141 -10.27 -20.16 -5.54
N ASP A 142 -10.53 -19.11 -4.75
CA ASP A 142 -11.88 -18.56 -4.52
C ASP A 142 -12.52 -18.06 -5.83
N LEU A 143 -11.74 -17.46 -6.73
CA LEU A 143 -12.22 -16.86 -7.98
C LEU A 143 -12.16 -17.80 -9.20
N GLY A 144 -11.47 -18.94 -9.07
CA GLY A 144 -11.12 -19.85 -10.14
C GLY A 144 -10.16 -19.24 -11.18
N TRP A 145 -9.32 -18.30 -10.79
CA TRP A 145 -8.37 -17.60 -11.68
C TRP A 145 -7.09 -18.44 -11.86
N MET A 146 -6.64 -18.57 -13.11
CA MET A 146 -5.59 -19.50 -13.53
C MET A 146 -4.42 -18.82 -14.25
N GLY A 147 -4.43 -17.48 -14.34
CA GLY A 147 -3.33 -16.69 -14.90
C GLY A 147 -2.16 -16.51 -13.92
N PRO A 148 -1.26 -15.55 -14.18
CA PRO A 148 -0.07 -15.33 -13.35
C PRO A 148 -0.41 -15.14 -11.87
N ASN A 149 0.23 -15.95 -11.01
CA ASN A 149 0.07 -15.89 -9.56
C ASN A 149 1.38 -16.34 -8.86
N TYR A 150 2.08 -15.38 -8.27
CA TYR A 150 3.29 -15.59 -7.50
C TYR A 150 3.45 -14.47 -6.47
N SER A 151 4.42 -14.61 -5.57
CA SER A 151 4.71 -13.59 -4.56
C SER A 151 5.92 -12.76 -4.94
N ILE A 152 5.80 -11.46 -4.72
CA ILE A 152 6.91 -10.53 -4.66
C ILE A 152 6.96 -10.00 -3.22
N SER A 153 8.16 -9.97 -2.64
CA SER A 153 8.43 -9.29 -1.38
C SER A 153 9.69 -8.46 -1.56
N THR A 154 9.51 -7.14 -1.54
CA THR A 154 10.58 -6.13 -1.69
C THR A 154 10.42 -5.06 -0.60
N ALA A 155 10.11 -5.51 0.62
CA ALA A 155 9.83 -4.66 1.77
C ALA A 155 8.77 -3.59 1.45
N CYS A 156 9.06 -2.31 1.72
CA CYS A 156 8.14 -1.20 1.53
C CYS A 156 7.69 -1.00 0.07
N ALA A 157 8.47 -1.49 -0.91
CA ALA A 157 8.17 -1.37 -2.34
C ALA A 157 7.33 -2.54 -2.90
N THR A 158 6.96 -3.52 -2.07
CA THR A 158 6.30 -4.77 -2.49
C THR A 158 5.11 -4.53 -3.42
N SER A 159 4.17 -3.68 -3.01
CA SER A 159 2.99 -3.38 -3.82
C SER A 159 3.31 -2.66 -5.13
N ASN A 160 4.30 -1.77 -5.15
CA ASN A 160 4.73 -1.09 -6.39
C ASN A 160 5.29 -2.10 -7.41
N PHE A 161 6.09 -3.05 -6.95
CA PHE A 161 6.59 -4.14 -7.79
C PHE A 161 5.44 -5.01 -8.30
N CYS A 162 4.49 -5.35 -7.43
CA CYS A 162 3.30 -6.11 -7.79
C CYS A 162 2.46 -5.41 -8.87
N ILE A 163 2.21 -4.11 -8.74
CA ILE A 163 1.45 -3.31 -9.71
C ILE A 163 2.16 -3.27 -11.06
N LEU A 164 3.46 -2.96 -11.08
CA LEU A 164 4.23 -2.89 -12.32
C LEU A 164 4.32 -4.25 -13.03
N ASN A 165 4.57 -5.34 -12.29
CA ASN A 165 4.61 -6.67 -12.90
C ASN A 165 3.24 -7.13 -13.38
N ALA A 166 2.15 -6.78 -12.68
CA ALA A 166 0.80 -7.04 -13.16
C ALA A 166 0.49 -6.30 -14.46
N ALA A 167 0.89 -5.02 -14.57
CA ALA A 167 0.78 -4.27 -15.81
C ALA A 167 1.59 -4.93 -16.94
N ASN A 168 2.82 -5.39 -16.66
CA ASN A 168 3.65 -6.07 -17.65
C ASN A 168 3.02 -7.37 -18.18
N HIS A 169 2.38 -8.18 -17.33
CA HIS A 169 1.63 -9.35 -17.79
C HIS A 169 0.47 -8.99 -18.73
N ILE A 170 -0.18 -7.84 -18.51
CA ILE A 170 -1.22 -7.35 -19.43
C ILE A 170 -0.61 -6.85 -20.74
N LEU A 171 0.45 -6.03 -20.67
CA LEU A 171 1.15 -5.49 -21.84
C LEU A 171 1.74 -6.57 -22.74
N GLN A 172 2.19 -7.69 -22.16
CA GLN A 172 2.70 -8.86 -22.90
C GLN A 172 1.58 -9.78 -23.42
N GLY A 173 0.31 -9.45 -23.14
CA GLY A 173 -0.84 -10.24 -23.55
C GLY A 173 -0.99 -11.55 -22.78
N GLU A 174 -0.31 -11.73 -21.65
CA GLU A 174 -0.38 -12.93 -20.81
C GLU A 174 -1.66 -12.97 -19.98
N ALA A 175 -2.17 -11.80 -19.56
CA ALA A 175 -3.42 -11.63 -18.83
C ALA A 175 -4.26 -10.48 -19.41
N ASN A 176 -5.58 -10.54 -19.22
CA ASN A 176 -6.50 -9.45 -19.51
C ASN A 176 -6.92 -8.73 -18.23
N LEU A 177 -6.92 -9.42 -17.09
CA LEU A 177 -7.33 -8.92 -15.78
C LEU A 177 -6.30 -9.33 -14.73
N MET A 178 -5.84 -8.36 -13.94
CA MET A 178 -4.91 -8.59 -12.84
C MET A 178 -5.39 -7.88 -11.58
N LEU A 179 -5.57 -8.63 -10.50
CA LEU A 179 -5.62 -8.04 -9.16
C LEU A 179 -4.20 -7.81 -8.67
N CYS A 180 -3.86 -6.59 -8.29
CA CYS A 180 -2.50 -6.28 -7.85
C CYS A 180 -2.44 -5.23 -6.75
N GLY A 181 -1.37 -5.26 -5.94
CA GLY A 181 -1.19 -4.35 -4.82
C GLY A 181 -0.41 -5.01 -3.69
N GLY A 182 -0.76 -4.72 -2.44
CA GLY A 182 -0.11 -5.36 -1.30
C GLY A 182 -0.94 -5.38 -0.03
N SER A 183 -0.50 -6.20 0.93
CA SER A 183 -1.12 -6.39 2.24
C SER A 183 -0.07 -6.73 3.31
N ASP A 184 -0.18 -6.13 4.49
CA ASP A 184 0.62 -6.51 5.67
C ASP A 184 -0.20 -6.30 6.96
N GLY A 185 0.05 -7.16 7.95
CA GLY A 185 -0.66 -7.26 9.22
C GLY A 185 0.29 -7.49 10.39
N VAL A 186 1.32 -6.64 10.50
CA VAL A 186 2.50 -6.91 11.35
C VAL A 186 2.46 -6.24 12.73
N ILE A 187 1.32 -5.65 13.11
CA ILE A 187 1.13 -5.09 14.46
C ILE A 187 0.90 -6.27 15.41
N ALA A 188 2.00 -6.85 15.84
CA ALA A 188 2.14 -7.97 16.76
C ALA A 188 3.45 -7.80 17.56
N PRO A 189 3.61 -8.47 18.73
CA PRO A 189 4.79 -8.29 19.58
C PRO A 189 6.13 -8.48 18.85
N ILE A 190 6.25 -9.53 18.03
CA ILE A 190 7.46 -9.82 17.26
C ILE A 190 7.75 -8.76 16.18
N GLY A 191 6.71 -8.24 15.53
CA GLY A 191 6.83 -7.21 14.49
C GLY A 191 7.27 -5.88 15.09
N LEU A 192 6.58 -5.43 16.14
CA LEU A 192 6.93 -4.22 16.89
C LEU A 192 8.35 -4.32 17.45
N GLY A 193 8.69 -5.44 18.11
CA GLY A 193 10.00 -5.67 18.71
C GLY A 193 11.14 -5.66 17.70
N GLY A 194 10.93 -6.26 16.52
CA GLY A 194 11.90 -6.25 15.43
C GLY A 194 12.23 -4.83 14.96
N PHE A 195 11.21 -4.00 14.69
CA PHE A 195 11.44 -2.62 14.23
C PHE A 195 11.95 -1.69 15.33
N VAL A 196 11.60 -1.93 16.59
CA VAL A 196 12.22 -1.26 17.74
C VAL A 196 13.72 -1.57 17.79
N ALA A 197 14.12 -2.84 17.59
CA ALA A 197 15.52 -3.24 17.60
C ALA A 197 16.32 -2.57 16.45
N CYS A 198 15.68 -2.35 15.30
CA CYS A 198 16.25 -1.60 14.18
C CYS A 198 16.31 -0.07 14.41
N ARG A 199 15.74 0.44 15.51
CA ARG A 199 15.64 1.90 15.80
C ARG A 199 14.96 2.69 14.68
N ALA A 200 13.98 2.06 14.01
CA ALA A 200 13.33 2.64 12.85
C ALA A 200 12.00 3.36 13.18
N LEU A 201 11.44 3.09 14.36
CA LEU A 201 10.13 3.59 14.77
C LEU A 201 10.21 4.89 15.56
N SER A 202 9.24 5.77 15.33
CA SER A 202 8.99 6.92 16.20
C SER A 202 8.66 6.46 17.63
N GLN A 203 9.13 7.20 18.63
CA GLN A 203 8.85 6.95 20.05
C GLN A 203 7.94 8.02 20.65
N ARG A 204 7.24 8.80 19.82
CA ARG A 204 6.33 9.89 20.23
C ARG A 204 4.99 9.37 20.77
N ASN A 205 5.07 8.57 21.82
CA ASN A 205 3.90 7.97 22.45
C ASN A 205 2.96 9.02 23.09
N SER A 206 3.49 10.18 23.49
CA SER A 206 2.70 11.24 24.14
C SER A 206 1.77 11.99 23.20
N ASP A 207 1.98 11.89 21.88
CA ASP A 207 1.11 12.48 20.87
C ASP A 207 1.08 11.59 19.61
N PRO A 208 0.37 10.45 19.66
CA PRO A 208 0.35 9.47 18.58
C PRO A 208 -0.06 10.08 17.24
N THR A 209 -1.08 10.97 17.27
CA THR A 209 -1.63 11.58 16.06
C THR A 209 -0.63 12.48 15.32
N LYS A 210 0.41 12.95 16.02
CA LYS A 210 1.49 13.75 15.45
C LYS A 210 2.80 13.01 15.25
N ALA A 211 2.85 11.69 15.49
CA ALA A 211 4.10 10.94 15.43
C ALA A 211 4.65 10.83 14.00
N SER A 212 3.79 10.52 13.03
CA SER A 212 4.17 10.50 11.62
C SER A 212 4.10 11.93 11.07
N ARG A 213 5.27 12.51 10.77
CA ARG A 213 5.44 13.92 10.37
C ARG A 213 6.48 14.05 9.25
N PRO A 214 6.18 13.54 8.05
CA PRO A 214 7.11 13.57 6.93
C PRO A 214 7.63 14.98 6.64
N TRP A 215 8.94 15.09 6.45
CA TRP A 215 9.69 16.35 6.25
C TRP A 215 9.70 17.38 7.40
N ASP A 216 9.06 17.10 8.53
CA ASP A 216 9.18 17.96 9.73
C ASP A 216 10.56 17.78 10.37
N THR A 217 11.15 18.87 10.85
CA THR A 217 12.46 18.88 11.52
C THR A 217 12.53 17.93 12.71
N ASN A 218 11.38 17.69 13.38
CA ASN A 218 11.32 16.86 14.59
C ASN A 218 10.88 15.41 14.31
N ARG A 219 10.93 14.94 13.05
CA ARG A 219 10.67 13.55 12.70
C ARG A 219 11.74 12.63 13.28
N ASP A 220 11.34 11.52 13.88
CA ASP A 220 12.23 10.64 14.67
C ASP A 220 12.16 9.17 14.24
N GLY A 221 11.44 8.86 13.17
CA GLY A 221 11.22 7.49 12.70
C GLY A 221 9.83 7.33 12.09
N PHE A 222 9.60 6.22 11.40
CA PHE A 222 8.28 5.95 10.84
C PHE A 222 7.32 5.43 11.92
N VAL A 223 6.01 5.53 11.67
CA VAL A 223 4.99 4.89 12.51
C VAL A 223 4.48 3.65 11.80
N LEU A 224 4.61 2.47 12.42
CA LEU A 224 4.17 1.20 11.83
C LEU A 224 2.66 1.21 11.60
N GLY A 225 2.20 0.70 10.47
CA GLY A 225 0.78 0.53 10.16
C GLY A 225 0.48 -0.84 9.58
N GLU A 226 -0.80 -1.17 9.46
CA GLU A 226 -1.29 -2.39 8.81
C GLU A 226 -2.45 -2.12 7.85
N GLY A 227 -2.65 -3.01 6.89
CA GLY A 227 -3.75 -2.90 5.93
C GLY A 227 -3.46 -3.55 4.58
N ALA A 228 -4.32 -3.26 3.60
CA ALA A 228 -4.20 -3.70 2.22
C ALA A 228 -4.73 -2.64 1.25
N GLY A 229 -4.09 -2.54 0.08
CA GLY A 229 -4.56 -1.75 -1.05
C GLY A 229 -4.43 -2.56 -2.34
N VAL A 230 -5.53 -2.68 -3.09
CA VAL A 230 -5.62 -3.53 -4.28
C VAL A 230 -6.29 -2.79 -5.44
N LEU A 231 -5.64 -2.86 -6.60
CA LEU A 231 -6.13 -2.39 -7.89
C LEU A 231 -6.61 -3.59 -8.72
N LEU A 232 -7.62 -3.34 -9.55
CA LEU A 232 -7.97 -4.22 -10.67
C LEU A 232 -7.43 -3.54 -11.94
N LEU A 233 -6.36 -4.09 -12.50
CA LEU A 233 -5.85 -3.67 -13.80
C LEU A 233 -6.49 -4.52 -14.89
N GLU A 234 -6.78 -3.89 -16.02
CA GLU A 234 -7.47 -4.53 -17.12
C GLU A 234 -6.96 -4.00 -18.46
N GLU A 235 -6.87 -4.88 -19.45
CA GLU A 235 -6.57 -4.50 -20.84
C GLU A 235 -7.65 -3.54 -21.37
N LEU A 236 -7.23 -2.46 -22.04
CA LEU A 236 -8.11 -1.33 -22.36
C LEU A 236 -9.31 -1.71 -23.22
N GLU A 237 -9.10 -2.49 -24.27
CA GLU A 237 -10.19 -2.91 -25.16
C GLU A 237 -11.11 -3.93 -24.47
N HIS A 238 -10.55 -4.82 -23.65
CA HIS A 238 -11.32 -5.72 -22.79
C HIS A 238 -12.22 -4.94 -21.81
N ALA A 239 -11.69 -3.91 -21.16
CA ALA A 239 -12.44 -3.03 -20.27
C ALA A 239 -13.56 -2.28 -21.00
N LYS A 240 -13.26 -1.69 -22.17
CA LYS A 240 -14.25 -1.00 -23.01
C LYS A 240 -15.37 -1.93 -23.48
N ASN A 241 -15.03 -3.14 -23.92
CA ASN A 241 -15.99 -4.11 -24.45
C ASN A 241 -17.04 -4.53 -23.41
N ARG A 242 -16.68 -4.58 -22.12
CA ARG A 242 -17.62 -4.86 -21.03
C ARG A 242 -18.23 -3.61 -20.39
N GLY A 243 -17.94 -2.41 -20.91
CA GLY A 243 -18.44 -1.14 -20.36
C GLY A 243 -17.92 -0.83 -18.96
N ALA A 244 -16.68 -1.19 -18.65
CA ALA A 244 -16.08 -0.95 -17.35
C ALA A 244 -15.93 0.55 -17.06
N ASN A 245 -16.11 0.95 -15.81
CA ASN A 245 -15.70 2.28 -15.36
C ASN A 245 -14.16 2.31 -15.21
N ILE A 246 -13.50 3.07 -16.08
CA ILE A 246 -12.04 3.21 -16.08
C ILE A 246 -11.67 4.42 -15.25
N TYR A 247 -10.91 4.23 -14.16
CA TYR A 247 -10.49 5.34 -13.30
C TYR A 247 -9.33 6.15 -13.88
N ALA A 248 -8.28 5.44 -14.30
CA ALA A 248 -7.04 6.00 -14.85
C ALA A 248 -6.36 4.95 -15.73
N GLU A 249 -5.38 5.39 -16.51
CA GLU A 249 -4.52 4.53 -17.32
C GLU A 249 -3.14 4.38 -16.66
N PHE A 250 -2.61 3.16 -16.61
CA PHE A 250 -1.24 2.92 -16.17
C PHE A 250 -0.29 3.16 -17.34
N LEU A 251 0.44 4.27 -17.31
CA LEU A 251 1.38 4.62 -18.39
C LEU A 251 2.75 3.98 -18.21
N GLY A 252 3.22 3.77 -16.98
CA GLY A 252 4.51 3.14 -16.76
C GLY A 252 5.03 3.19 -15.33
N GLY A 253 6.12 2.48 -15.10
CA GLY A 253 6.86 2.47 -13.83
C GLY A 253 8.24 1.86 -14.04
N SER A 254 9.07 1.90 -13.00
CA SER A 254 10.38 1.24 -13.02
C SER A 254 10.77 0.74 -11.63
N PHE A 255 11.85 -0.02 -11.57
CA PHE A 255 12.52 -0.40 -10.33
C PHE A 255 14.04 -0.25 -10.50
N THR A 256 14.70 0.15 -9.41
CA THR A 256 16.16 0.28 -9.31
C THR A 256 16.64 -0.30 -7.98
N CYS A 257 17.95 -0.37 -7.78
CA CYS A 257 18.56 -0.79 -6.54
C CYS A 257 19.72 0.16 -6.22
N ASP A 258 19.75 0.67 -4.99
CA ASP A 258 20.83 1.57 -4.53
C ASP A 258 22.18 0.85 -4.44
N ALA A 259 22.17 -0.48 -4.23
CA ALA A 259 23.36 -1.31 -4.04
C ALA A 259 24.36 -0.71 -3.01
N TYR A 260 23.84 -0.08 -1.95
CA TYR A 260 24.60 0.75 -1.03
C TYR A 260 24.57 0.24 0.41
N HIS A 261 23.40 0.27 1.05
CA HIS A 261 23.22 -0.15 2.44
C HIS A 261 21.92 -0.93 2.59
N VAL A 262 21.83 -1.74 3.65
CA VAL A 262 20.66 -2.62 3.89
C VAL A 262 19.39 -1.83 4.24
N THR A 263 19.54 -0.68 4.92
CA THR A 263 18.41 0.13 5.43
C THR A 263 18.55 1.63 5.16
N GLU A 264 19.70 2.09 4.69
CA GLU A 264 19.94 3.51 4.43
C GLU A 264 19.90 3.77 2.93
N PRO A 265 19.26 4.86 2.48
CA PRO A 265 19.25 5.22 1.07
C PRO A 265 20.66 5.64 0.61
N HIS A 266 20.92 5.54 -0.68
CA HIS A 266 22.15 6.08 -1.27
C HIS A 266 22.30 7.58 -0.93
N PRO A 267 23.47 8.06 -0.48
CA PRO A 267 23.66 9.44 -0.01
C PRO A 267 23.38 10.50 -1.09
N ASP A 268 23.58 10.16 -2.35
CA ASP A 268 23.28 11.03 -3.50
C ASP A 268 21.83 10.89 -4.03
N GLY A 269 21.00 10.01 -3.46
CA GLY A 269 19.65 9.73 -3.96
C GLY A 269 19.63 9.10 -5.37
N ALA A 270 20.76 8.60 -5.85
CA ALA A 270 20.97 8.20 -7.25
C ALA A 270 20.00 7.11 -7.71
N GLY A 271 19.67 6.12 -6.87
CA GLY A 271 18.71 5.07 -7.24
C GLY A 271 17.28 5.60 -7.36
N ILE A 272 16.89 6.58 -6.53
CA ILE A 272 15.58 7.25 -6.60
C ILE A 272 15.48 8.05 -7.90
N ILE A 273 16.49 8.87 -8.20
CA ILE A 273 16.56 9.66 -9.45
C ILE A 273 16.45 8.73 -10.66
N GLN A 274 17.27 7.68 -10.72
CA GLN A 274 17.23 6.72 -11.82
C GLN A 274 15.87 6.01 -11.95
N CYS A 275 15.20 5.72 -10.83
CA CYS A 275 13.87 5.10 -10.84
C CYS A 275 12.84 6.03 -11.48
N ILE A 276 12.85 7.31 -11.09
CA ILE A 276 11.96 8.33 -11.63
C ILE A 276 12.23 8.52 -13.13
N GLU A 277 13.49 8.69 -13.53
CA GLU A 277 13.86 8.91 -14.93
C GLU A 277 13.48 7.74 -15.84
N LYS A 278 13.70 6.51 -15.38
CA LYS A 278 13.27 5.31 -16.11
C LYS A 278 11.75 5.18 -16.18
N ALA A 279 11.02 5.55 -15.12
CA ALA A 279 9.57 5.52 -15.12
C ALA A 279 8.99 6.56 -16.11
N LEU A 280 9.56 7.77 -16.16
CA LEU A 280 9.20 8.79 -17.15
C LEU A 280 9.52 8.31 -18.58
N ALA A 281 10.70 7.73 -18.79
CA ALA A 281 11.08 7.19 -20.10
C ALA A 281 10.17 6.03 -20.55
N HIS A 282 9.79 5.14 -19.64
CA HIS A 282 8.89 4.03 -19.93
C HIS A 282 7.46 4.49 -20.23
N SER A 283 6.97 5.51 -19.51
CA SER A 283 5.64 6.06 -19.70
C SER A 283 5.52 7.03 -20.88
N GLY A 284 6.63 7.59 -21.35
CA GLY A 284 6.63 8.65 -22.36
C GLY A 284 6.11 9.99 -21.85
N VAL A 285 5.90 10.14 -20.53
CA VAL A 285 5.41 11.36 -19.89
C VAL A 285 6.56 12.33 -19.65
N SER A 286 6.37 13.61 -19.98
CA SER A 286 7.36 14.66 -19.71
C SER A 286 7.38 15.04 -18.23
N ARG A 287 8.49 15.61 -17.73
CA ARG A 287 8.61 16.02 -16.32
C ARG A 287 7.61 17.13 -15.97
N GLU A 288 7.30 17.96 -16.95
CA GLU A 288 6.41 19.10 -16.87
C GLU A 288 4.93 18.67 -16.75
N ASP A 289 4.58 17.50 -17.28
CA ASP A 289 3.22 16.96 -17.22
C ASP A 289 2.90 16.28 -15.88
N VAL A 290 3.92 15.96 -15.07
CA VAL A 290 3.72 15.39 -13.73
C VAL A 290 3.27 16.48 -12.76
N ASN A 291 2.01 16.38 -12.33
CA ASN A 291 1.35 17.39 -11.50
C ASN A 291 1.22 16.98 -10.02
N TYR A 292 1.34 15.70 -9.71
CA TYR A 292 1.17 15.18 -8.36
C TYR A 292 2.09 14.00 -8.08
N ILE A 293 2.72 13.99 -6.91
CA ILE A 293 3.51 12.89 -6.38
C ILE A 293 3.05 12.58 -4.96
N ASN A 294 2.52 11.38 -4.79
CA ASN A 294 2.36 10.79 -3.46
C ASN A 294 3.70 10.16 -3.05
N ALA A 295 4.47 10.88 -2.25
CA ALA A 295 5.83 10.51 -1.88
C ALA A 295 5.88 9.31 -0.93
N HIS A 296 7.03 8.62 -0.90
CA HIS A 296 7.31 7.59 0.08
C HIS A 296 7.43 8.17 1.49
N ALA A 297 8.08 9.31 1.66
CA ALA A 297 8.37 10.07 2.89
C ALA A 297 7.81 9.43 4.16
N ALA A 298 8.61 8.52 4.71
CA ALA A 298 8.24 7.63 5.80
C ALA A 298 8.32 8.31 7.17
N SER A 299 8.63 9.61 7.25
CA SER A 299 8.91 10.32 8.49
C SER A 299 10.26 9.92 9.11
N THR A 300 11.23 9.55 8.26
CA THR A 300 12.60 9.22 8.69
C THR A 300 13.57 10.35 8.33
N PRO A 301 14.55 10.70 9.19
CA PRO A 301 15.46 11.80 8.90
C PRO A 301 16.19 11.69 7.55
N ALA A 302 16.82 10.54 7.31
CA ALA A 302 17.60 10.28 6.10
C ALA A 302 16.73 10.03 4.86
N GLY A 303 15.69 9.19 4.98
CA GLY A 303 14.85 8.80 3.85
C GLY A 303 14.11 9.98 3.23
N ASP A 304 13.42 10.76 4.07
CA ASP A 304 12.60 11.88 3.62
C ASP A 304 13.45 12.96 2.93
N LEU A 305 14.64 13.26 3.48
CA LEU A 305 15.55 14.24 2.91
C LEU A 305 16.08 13.79 1.54
N LYS A 306 16.47 12.52 1.42
CA LYS A 306 17.03 11.99 0.17
C LYS A 306 15.99 11.86 -0.92
N GLU A 307 14.78 11.46 -0.57
CA GLU A 307 13.67 11.46 -1.51
C GLU A 307 13.35 12.88 -1.98
N TYR A 308 13.23 13.84 -1.06
CA TYR A 308 12.94 15.22 -1.44
C TYR A 308 14.00 15.81 -2.39
N GLN A 309 15.29 15.62 -2.08
CA GLN A 309 16.39 16.06 -2.95
C GLN A 309 16.32 15.43 -4.35
N ALA A 310 15.98 14.14 -4.44
CA ALA A 310 15.77 13.46 -5.71
C ALA A 310 14.55 14.02 -6.47
N LEU A 311 13.45 14.32 -5.78
CA LEU A 311 12.27 14.93 -6.38
C LEU A 311 12.56 16.33 -6.93
N ILE A 312 13.31 17.17 -6.19
CA ILE A 312 13.73 18.49 -6.67
C ILE A 312 14.69 18.37 -7.85
N HIS A 313 15.62 17.42 -7.82
CA HIS A 313 16.48 17.13 -8.97
C HIS A 313 15.66 16.75 -10.22
N CYS A 314 14.63 15.94 -10.05
CA CYS A 314 13.81 15.47 -11.16
C CYS A 314 12.82 16.54 -11.66
N PHE A 315 12.18 17.28 -10.76
CA PHE A 315 10.98 18.08 -11.04
C PHE A 315 11.03 19.52 -10.53
N GLY A 316 12.13 19.99 -9.95
CA GLY A 316 12.19 21.29 -9.25
C GLY A 316 11.90 22.53 -10.09
N GLN A 317 11.78 22.40 -11.41
CA GLN A 317 11.37 23.48 -12.33
C GLN A 317 9.86 23.49 -12.61
N ASN A 318 9.08 22.55 -12.08
CA ASN A 318 7.65 22.46 -12.31
C ASN A 318 6.86 23.19 -11.19
N PRO A 319 6.36 24.42 -11.41
CA PRO A 319 5.63 25.18 -10.39
C PRO A 319 4.24 24.60 -10.08
N HIS A 320 3.74 23.67 -10.91
CA HIS A 320 2.42 23.05 -10.74
C HIS A 320 2.48 21.76 -9.92
N LEU A 321 3.67 21.21 -9.68
CA LEU A 321 3.85 19.96 -8.96
C LEU A 321 3.39 20.11 -7.50
N ARG A 322 2.56 19.17 -7.07
CA ARG A 322 2.16 18.98 -5.67
C ARG A 322 2.78 17.69 -5.14
N ILE A 323 3.32 17.74 -3.92
CA ILE A 323 3.94 16.60 -3.25
C ILE A 323 3.34 16.49 -1.85
N ASN A 324 2.94 15.30 -1.46
CA ASN A 324 2.48 15.00 -0.11
C ASN A 324 2.87 13.57 0.29
N SER A 325 2.51 13.14 1.50
CA SER A 325 2.65 11.76 1.94
C SER A 325 1.42 11.37 2.74
N THR A 326 0.68 10.35 2.31
CA THR A 326 -0.45 9.79 3.07
C THR A 326 -0.02 9.16 4.39
N LYS A 327 1.28 8.82 4.55
CA LYS A 327 1.79 8.15 5.75
C LYS A 327 1.69 8.99 7.00
N CYS A 328 1.56 10.33 6.88
CA CYS A 328 1.26 11.19 8.02
C CYS A 328 -0.08 10.82 8.68
N MET A 329 -1.02 10.24 7.92
CA MET A 329 -2.34 9.82 8.39
C MET A 329 -2.44 8.31 8.57
N THR A 330 -1.92 7.51 7.64
CA THR A 330 -2.10 6.05 7.68
C THR A 330 -1.02 5.32 8.50
N GLY A 331 0.10 5.97 8.78
CA GLY A 331 1.35 5.28 9.11
C GLY A 331 1.93 4.55 7.89
N HIS A 332 3.00 3.79 8.10
CA HIS A 332 3.69 3.01 7.08
C HIS A 332 3.23 1.55 7.10
N LEU A 333 2.42 1.17 6.11
CA LEU A 333 1.82 -0.16 5.99
C LEU A 333 2.75 -1.20 5.32
N LEU A 334 4.06 -1.01 5.45
CA LEU A 334 5.10 -1.84 4.83
C LEU A 334 4.80 -2.19 3.35
N GLY A 335 4.61 -3.46 3.00
CA GLY A 335 4.37 -3.90 1.64
C GLY A 335 3.00 -3.50 1.07
N ALA A 336 2.02 -3.16 1.92
CA ALA A 336 0.72 -2.65 1.47
C ALA A 336 0.72 -1.17 1.09
N THR A 337 1.74 -0.43 1.54
CA THR A 337 1.89 1.03 1.39
C THR A 337 1.60 1.51 -0.03
N GLY A 338 2.37 1.05 -1.02
CA GLY A 338 2.22 1.48 -2.42
C GLY A 338 0.84 1.16 -3.02
N GLY A 339 0.18 0.09 -2.57
CA GLY A 339 -1.17 -0.27 -3.01
C GLY A 339 -2.21 0.71 -2.49
N VAL A 340 -2.13 1.07 -1.20
CA VAL A 340 -3.02 2.07 -0.58
C VAL A 340 -2.77 3.46 -1.16
N GLU A 341 -1.50 3.80 -1.39
CA GLU A 341 -1.08 5.07 -1.98
C GLU A 341 -1.48 5.22 -3.45
N ALA A 342 -1.42 4.13 -4.22
CA ALA A 342 -1.94 4.11 -5.58
C ALA A 342 -3.45 4.34 -5.59
N VAL A 343 -4.20 3.72 -4.67
CA VAL A 343 -5.63 4.03 -4.51
C VAL A 343 -5.83 5.50 -4.16
N ALA A 344 -5.14 6.04 -3.15
CA ALA A 344 -5.25 7.46 -2.79
C ALA A 344 -4.93 8.41 -3.96
N THR A 345 -3.95 8.06 -4.78
CA THR A 345 -3.54 8.83 -5.97
C THR A 345 -4.60 8.80 -7.08
N ILE A 346 -5.26 7.66 -7.28
CA ILE A 346 -6.26 7.46 -8.34
C ILE A 346 -7.67 7.94 -7.91
N GLN A 347 -7.98 7.87 -6.62
CA GLN A 347 -9.34 7.91 -6.08
C GLN A 347 -10.13 9.20 -6.35
N THR A 348 -11.45 9.01 -6.38
CA THR A 348 -12.50 10.01 -6.56
C THR A 348 -13.68 9.86 -5.60
N PRO A 349 -14.15 10.90 -4.88
CA PRO A 349 -15.49 10.97 -4.34
C PRO A 349 -16.56 10.82 -5.42
N LYS A 350 -17.48 9.87 -5.20
CA LYS A 350 -18.65 9.62 -6.06
C LYS A 350 -19.66 10.78 -6.13
N CYS A 351 -19.56 11.78 -5.25
CA CYS A 351 -20.53 12.87 -5.15
C CYS A 351 -20.15 14.15 -5.92
N TYR A 352 -19.03 14.16 -6.65
CA TYR A 352 -18.45 15.38 -7.24
C TYR A 352 -18.77 15.60 -8.74
N ASP A 353 -19.81 14.95 -9.27
CA ASP A 353 -20.24 15.03 -10.68
C ASP A 353 -20.95 16.37 -11.07
N SER A 354 -20.75 17.48 -10.34
CA SER A 354 -21.54 18.70 -10.53
C SER A 354 -20.79 20.04 -10.63
N LEU A 355 -19.48 20.07 -10.90
CA LEU A 355 -18.76 21.34 -11.13
C LEU A 355 -18.22 21.51 -12.56
N PRO A 356 -18.37 22.71 -13.17
CA PRO A 356 -17.86 23.01 -14.49
C PRO A 356 -16.34 23.26 -14.46
N SER A 357 -15.65 22.64 -15.41
CA SER A 357 -14.28 22.90 -15.90
C SER A 357 -13.55 24.14 -15.34
N SER A 358 -12.58 23.92 -14.45
CA SER A 358 -11.50 24.86 -14.13
C SER A 358 -10.14 24.20 -14.42
N PRO A 359 -9.17 24.89 -15.04
CA PRO A 359 -7.82 24.36 -15.18
C PRO A 359 -7.10 24.43 -13.83
N CYS A 360 -6.31 23.39 -13.53
CA CYS A 360 -5.38 23.28 -12.40
C CYS A 360 -5.96 22.93 -11.03
N THR A 361 -6.50 21.73 -10.91
CA THR A 361 -6.20 20.79 -9.82
C THR A 361 -6.69 19.41 -10.24
N GLN A 362 -5.89 18.38 -10.00
CA GLN A 362 -6.28 16.97 -9.98
C GLN A 362 -5.60 16.37 -8.70
N ALA A 363 -6.07 15.29 -8.08
CA ALA A 363 -5.35 14.03 -8.23
C ALA A 363 -5.15 13.64 -9.70
N ILE A 364 -6.11 12.86 -10.20
CA ILE A 364 -6.41 12.68 -11.62
C ILE A 364 -7.86 13.10 -11.95
N ARG A 365 -8.79 13.10 -10.98
CA ARG A 365 -10.24 13.33 -11.25
C ARG A 365 -10.98 14.29 -10.30
N THR A 366 -10.57 14.43 -9.04
CA THR A 366 -11.30 15.25 -8.03
C THR A 366 -10.94 16.72 -8.04
N GLY A 367 -9.70 16.99 -8.41
CA GLY A 367 -9.10 18.30 -8.20
C GLY A 367 -8.81 18.67 -6.75
N ILE A 368 -8.68 17.69 -5.85
CA ILE A 368 -8.31 17.95 -4.46
C ILE A 368 -7.20 16.98 -4.05
N VAL A 369 -6.14 17.53 -3.46
CA VAL A 369 -5.01 16.80 -2.90
C VAL A 369 -5.14 16.85 -1.38
N HIS A 370 -5.01 15.70 -0.71
CA HIS A 370 -5.08 15.65 0.75
C HIS A 370 -3.93 16.44 1.40
N PRO A 371 -4.13 16.98 2.61
CA PRO A 371 -3.07 17.67 3.33
C PRO A 371 -1.92 16.73 3.68
N ASN A 372 -0.74 17.31 3.92
CA ASN A 372 0.32 16.67 4.69
C ASN A 372 0.22 17.19 6.13
N ILE A 373 -0.45 16.44 7.00
CA ILE A 373 -0.63 16.84 8.40
C ILE A 373 0.70 16.73 9.17
N ASN A 374 0.78 17.38 10.33
CA ASN A 374 1.92 17.33 11.26
C ASN A 374 3.23 18.00 10.79
N LEU A 375 3.21 18.71 9.66
CA LEU A 375 4.33 19.54 9.20
C LEU A 375 4.25 20.92 9.87
N GLU A 376 4.82 21.03 11.08
CA GLU A 376 4.81 22.26 11.89
C GLU A 376 6.06 23.11 11.63
N ASN A 377 7.22 22.47 11.45
CA ASN A 377 8.51 23.10 11.19
C ASN A 377 9.21 22.37 10.03
N LEU A 378 9.18 22.97 8.83
CA LEU A 378 9.84 22.43 7.66
C LEU A 378 11.35 22.28 7.91
N ASP A 379 11.89 21.09 7.61
CA ASP A 379 13.33 20.84 7.65
C ASP A 379 14.07 21.76 6.65
N GLU A 380 15.16 22.39 7.08
CA GLU A 380 15.96 23.29 6.25
C GLU A 380 16.50 22.61 4.98
N GLY A 381 16.70 21.28 5.02
CA GLY A 381 17.09 20.49 3.86
C GLY A 381 15.96 20.23 2.85
N VAL A 382 14.74 20.68 3.16
CA VAL A 382 13.49 20.43 2.42
C VAL A 382 12.79 21.74 2.02
N ILE A 383 13.53 22.87 2.00
CA ILE A 383 13.05 24.21 1.63
C ILE A 383 13.11 24.45 0.11
#